data_AF-A0AAN7FG42-F1
#
_entry.id   AF-A0AAN7FG42-F1
#
_cell.length_a   1.000
_cell.length_b   1.000
_cell.length_c   1.000
_cell.angle_alpha   90.00
_cell.angle_beta   90.00
_cell.angle_gamma   90.00
#
_symmetry.space_group_name_H-M   'P 1'
#
loop_
_entity.id
_entity.type
_entity.pdbx_description
1 polymer ?
#
loop_
_entity_poly.entity_id
_entity_poly.type
_entity_poly.pdbx_seq_one_letter_code
_entity_poly.pdbx_strand_id
1 'polypeptide(L)'
;MLYVILVPQCRCLDYTSQILIQENMETHLKEKTNQADIVCCLQHLQLCFETEERARKLLQNVSCLLKPGGYFFGITPDSSTIWAKYQKNVEAYHNKGSSMKPNIVPNCIRSENYMITFEVEEEKFPLFGKKYQLKFASDPSAETHCLVHFPSFIRLAREAGLEYVEIQNLTEFYDDNRAQFAGMITNSVPNLVDPRGRLLPRSYDALGLYTTFIFQKPDPDIAPPIMTPILQDTSYTHDERDWPAPGWRDDEKDGHTEPPLVLPKINDQKGILGPGPADLRFPEAL
;
A
#
# COMPACT_ATOMS: atom_id res chain seq x y z
N MET A 1 12.63 4.81 -17.58
CA MET A 1 11.57 3.81 -17.78
C MET A 1 10.18 4.41 -17.57
N LEU A 2 9.87 5.04 -16.42
CA LEU A 2 8.58 5.73 -16.22
C LEU A 2 8.39 7.03 -17.01
N TYR A 3 9.47 7.77 -17.30
CA TYR A 3 9.42 9.04 -18.05
C TYR A 3 8.88 8.90 -19.49
N VAL A 4 9.03 7.71 -20.08
CA VAL A 4 8.63 7.43 -21.48
C VAL A 4 7.19 6.91 -21.56
N ILE A 5 6.61 6.47 -20.43
CA ILE A 5 5.35 5.74 -20.43
C ILE A 5 4.14 6.66 -20.15
N LEU A 6 4.29 7.76 -19.40
CA LEU A 6 3.12 8.39 -18.76
C LEU A 6 2.74 9.81 -19.17
N VAL A 7 3.56 10.61 -19.88
CA VAL A 7 3.15 12.01 -20.12
C VAL A 7 3.59 12.60 -21.47
N PRO A 8 2.78 12.46 -22.54
CA PRO A 8 2.97 13.27 -23.74
C PRO A 8 2.06 14.51 -23.82
N GLN A 9 1.02 14.67 -22.97
CA GLN A 9 -0.04 15.68 -23.22
C GLN A 9 -0.55 16.52 -22.03
N CYS A 10 0.09 16.51 -20.86
CA CYS A 10 -0.32 17.34 -19.72
C CYS A 10 0.74 18.38 -19.35
N ARG A 11 0.36 19.50 -18.74
CA ARG A 11 1.33 20.42 -18.08
C ARG A 11 1.88 19.73 -16.83
N CYS A 12 2.95 18.97 -17.03
CA CYS A 12 3.68 18.29 -15.97
C CYS A 12 4.70 19.26 -15.37
N LEU A 13 4.63 19.47 -14.06
CA LEU A 13 5.73 20.10 -13.33
C LEU A 13 6.58 18.98 -12.73
N ASP A 14 7.75 18.77 -13.31
CA ASP A 14 8.77 17.86 -12.80
C ASP A 14 9.57 18.60 -11.72
N TYR A 15 9.23 18.34 -10.46
CA TYR A 15 9.94 18.90 -9.32
C TYR A 15 10.72 17.78 -8.62
N THR A 16 12.02 18.00 -8.39
CA THR A 16 12.75 17.20 -7.40
C THR A 16 12.13 17.47 -6.02
N SER A 17 12.07 16.46 -5.15
CA SER A 17 11.48 16.63 -3.81
C SER A 17 12.11 17.78 -3.01
N GLN A 18 13.39 18.07 -3.29
CA GLN A 18 14.15 19.20 -2.74
C GLN A 18 13.53 20.56 -3.07
N ILE A 19 12.93 20.72 -4.25
CA ILE A 19 12.18 21.93 -4.61
C ILE A 19 10.86 21.98 -3.85
N LEU A 20 10.20 20.83 -3.64
CA LEU A 20 8.87 20.75 -2.99
C LEU A 20 8.90 20.94 -1.45
N ILE A 21 10.07 21.01 -0.83
CA ILE A 21 10.24 21.18 0.62
C ILE A 21 10.87 22.52 1.02
N GLN A 22 11.25 23.38 0.07
CA GLN A 22 11.97 24.61 0.39
C GLN A 22 11.04 25.64 1.07
N GLU A 23 11.46 26.18 2.23
CA GLU A 23 10.69 27.15 3.04
C GLU A 23 10.32 28.42 2.25
N ASN A 24 11.13 28.80 1.27
CA ASN A 24 10.93 30.00 0.45
C ASN A 24 9.99 29.77 -0.75
N MET A 25 9.38 28.59 -0.86
CA MET A 25 8.52 28.25 -1.97
C MET A 25 7.12 28.84 -1.81
N GLU A 26 6.68 29.28 -0.62
CA GLU A 26 5.33 29.86 -0.43
C GLU A 26 5.06 31.06 -1.34
N THR A 27 6.09 31.87 -1.61
CA THR A 27 6.04 33.02 -2.52
C THR A 27 5.95 32.60 -3.98
N HIS A 28 6.73 31.58 -4.39
CA HIS A 28 6.69 31.02 -5.76
C HIS A 28 5.45 30.15 -6.01
N LEU A 29 4.91 29.50 -4.97
CA LEU A 29 3.70 28.70 -4.97
C LEU A 29 2.48 29.59 -5.15
N LYS A 30 2.41 30.74 -4.47
CA LYS A 30 1.30 31.69 -4.61
C LYS A 30 1.04 32.12 -6.06
N GLU A 31 2.09 32.25 -6.88
CA GLU A 31 1.97 32.59 -8.29
C GLU A 31 1.51 31.41 -9.18
N LYS A 32 1.65 30.17 -8.69
CA LYS A 32 1.37 28.91 -9.42
C LYS A 32 0.29 28.03 -8.81
N THR A 33 -0.39 28.48 -7.75
CA THR A 33 -1.48 27.76 -7.08
C THR A 33 -2.56 27.35 -8.09
N ASN A 34 -2.99 26.08 -8.03
CA ASN A 34 -4.00 25.49 -8.93
C ASN A 34 -3.68 25.64 -10.43
N GLN A 35 -2.42 25.51 -10.83
CA GLN A 35 -2.05 25.60 -12.26
C GLN A 35 -1.58 24.28 -12.87
N ALA A 36 -1.30 23.27 -12.04
CA ALA A 36 -0.81 21.98 -12.51
C ALA A 36 -1.94 20.94 -12.62
N ASP A 37 -1.99 20.25 -13.75
CA ASP A 37 -2.84 19.06 -13.92
C ASP A 37 -2.12 17.83 -13.34
N ILE A 38 -0.78 17.84 -13.38
CA ILE A 38 0.09 16.78 -12.89
C ILE A 38 1.26 17.38 -12.11
N VAL A 39 1.50 16.85 -10.92
CA VAL A 39 2.75 17.03 -10.16
C VAL A 39 3.42 15.66 -10.09
N CYS A 40 4.70 15.57 -10.46
CA CYS A 40 5.44 14.33 -10.30
C CYS A 40 6.66 14.51 -9.39
N CYS A 41 6.98 13.48 -8.60
CA CYS A 41 8.15 13.43 -7.74
C CYS A 41 8.87 12.09 -7.96
N LEU A 42 9.79 12.07 -8.92
CA LEU A 42 10.49 10.86 -9.35
C LEU A 42 11.80 10.59 -8.58
N GLN A 43 12.24 11.55 -7.79
CA GLN A 43 13.50 11.45 -7.03
C GLN A 43 13.35 12.04 -5.64
N HIS A 44 14.00 11.39 -4.69
CA HIS A 44 14.22 11.86 -3.32
C HIS A 44 12.96 12.09 -2.47
N LEU A 45 11.80 11.54 -2.84
CA LEU A 45 10.57 11.60 -2.02
C LEU A 45 10.86 11.14 -0.57
N GLN A 46 11.60 10.03 -0.46
CA GLN A 46 11.95 9.38 0.79
C GLN A 46 12.74 10.28 1.76
N LEU A 47 13.42 11.32 1.27
CA LEU A 47 14.13 12.28 2.14
C LEU A 47 13.16 13.15 2.96
N CYS A 48 11.92 13.29 2.51
CA CYS A 48 10.90 14.08 3.21
C CYS A 48 10.29 13.33 4.40
N PHE A 49 10.54 12.03 4.52
CA PHE A 49 10.02 11.16 5.59
C PHE A 49 10.94 11.05 6.80
N GLU A 50 11.93 11.95 6.89
CA GLU A 50 12.75 12.07 8.10
C GLU A 50 11.90 12.49 9.32
N THR A 51 10.94 13.40 9.12
CA THR A 51 9.97 13.80 10.15
C THR A 51 8.56 13.91 9.56
N GLU A 52 7.53 13.83 10.41
CA GLU A 52 6.14 13.96 9.97
C GLU A 52 5.86 15.35 9.37
N GLU A 53 6.44 16.40 9.95
CA GLU A 53 6.23 17.79 9.55
C GLU A 53 6.72 18.04 8.12
N ARG A 54 7.88 17.46 7.74
CA ARG A 54 8.43 17.56 6.39
C ARG A 54 7.55 16.87 5.36
N ALA A 55 7.10 15.65 5.65
CA ALA A 55 6.21 14.90 4.79
C ALA A 55 4.83 15.59 4.63
N ARG A 56 4.30 16.14 5.73
CA ARG A 56 3.07 16.94 5.73
C ARG A 56 3.20 18.19 4.88
N LYS A 57 4.29 18.94 5.03
CA LYS A 57 4.53 20.17 4.25
C LYS A 57 4.66 19.87 2.76
N LEU A 58 5.38 18.81 2.39
CA LEU A 58 5.46 18.31 1.01
C LEU A 58 4.06 18.11 0.40
N LEU A 59 3.20 17.36 1.09
CA LEU A 59 1.86 17.02 0.60
C LEU A 59 0.93 18.24 0.52
N GLN A 60 1.02 19.17 1.48
CA GLN A 60 0.31 20.44 1.42
C GLN A 60 0.73 21.28 0.21
N ASN A 61 2.04 21.38 -0.06
CA ASN A 61 2.56 22.11 -1.21
C ASN A 61 2.08 21.49 -2.53
N VAL A 62 2.14 20.16 -2.64
CA VAL A 62 1.62 19.42 -3.80
C VAL A 62 0.13 19.67 -4.01
N SER A 63 -0.67 19.57 -2.94
CA SER A 63 -2.13 19.82 -3.01
C SER A 63 -2.44 21.25 -3.45
N CYS A 64 -1.67 22.25 -3.00
CA CYS A 64 -1.81 23.64 -3.44
C CYS A 64 -1.46 23.86 -4.93
N LEU A 65 -0.51 23.10 -5.48
CA LEU A 65 -0.13 23.19 -6.90
C LEU A 65 -1.17 22.59 -7.83
N LEU A 66 -1.78 21.48 -7.41
CA LEU A 66 -2.73 20.74 -8.22
C LEU A 66 -4.06 21.48 -8.37
N LYS A 67 -4.61 21.46 -9.58
CA LYS A 67 -6.02 21.75 -9.81
C LYS A 67 -6.89 20.64 -9.21
N PRO A 68 -8.17 20.92 -8.89
CA PRO A 68 -9.14 19.86 -8.68
C PRO A 68 -9.15 18.89 -9.88
N GLY A 69 -9.21 17.59 -9.60
CA GLY A 69 -9.07 16.51 -10.58
C GLY A 69 -7.62 16.16 -10.96
N GLY A 70 -6.61 16.94 -10.54
CA GLY A 70 -5.20 16.72 -10.86
C GLY A 70 -4.57 15.55 -10.11
N TYR A 71 -3.43 15.07 -10.62
CA TYR A 71 -2.75 13.89 -10.06
C TYR A 71 -1.35 14.20 -9.52
N PHE A 72 -1.04 13.61 -8.37
CA PHE A 72 0.30 13.52 -7.81
C PHE A 72 0.81 12.10 -7.94
N PHE A 73 1.89 11.88 -8.68
CA PHE A 73 2.49 10.55 -8.77
C PHE A 73 4.01 10.58 -8.66
N GLY A 74 4.62 9.43 -8.41
CA GLY A 74 6.06 9.35 -8.39
C GLY A 74 6.58 7.96 -8.14
N ILE A 75 7.87 7.90 -7.83
CA ILE A 75 8.57 6.66 -7.49
C ILE A 75 9.28 6.88 -6.17
N THR A 76 9.26 5.87 -5.32
CA THR A 76 10.05 5.83 -4.08
C THR A 76 10.58 4.41 -3.85
N PRO A 77 11.69 4.23 -3.12
CA PRO A 77 12.07 2.90 -2.66
C PRO A 77 10.91 2.23 -1.91
N ASP A 78 10.66 0.97 -2.24
CA ASP A 78 9.60 0.15 -1.69
C ASP A 78 9.95 -0.28 -0.26
N SER A 79 9.41 0.48 0.69
CA SER A 79 9.78 0.31 2.10
C SER A 79 9.25 -1.01 2.68
N SER A 80 8.13 -1.52 2.17
CA SER A 80 7.60 -2.84 2.54
C SER A 80 8.56 -3.96 2.13
N THR A 81 9.06 -3.91 0.90
CA THR A 81 10.02 -4.88 0.35
C THR A 81 11.35 -4.81 1.09
N ILE A 82 11.86 -3.59 1.31
CA ILE A 82 13.12 -3.37 2.03
C ILE A 82 13.00 -3.92 3.46
N TRP A 83 11.91 -3.60 4.17
CA TRP A 83 11.71 -4.05 5.54
C TRP A 83 11.50 -5.56 5.65
N ALA A 84 10.76 -6.18 4.73
CA ALA A 84 10.59 -7.63 4.68
C ALA A 84 11.93 -8.36 4.44
N LYS A 85 12.79 -7.83 3.55
CA LYS A 85 14.15 -8.35 3.34
C LYS A 85 15.01 -8.20 4.60
N TYR A 86 14.89 -7.09 5.32
CA TYR A 86 15.59 -6.85 6.58
C TYR A 86 15.17 -7.84 7.68
N GLN A 87 13.86 -7.97 7.93
CA GLN A 87 13.34 -8.88 8.97
C GLN A 87 13.75 -10.33 8.72
N LYS A 88 13.67 -10.80 7.47
CA LYS A 88 14.11 -12.15 7.09
C LYS A 88 15.60 -12.40 7.39
N ASN A 89 16.45 -11.39 7.22
CA ASN A 89 17.87 -11.49 7.54
C ASN A 89 18.11 -11.56 9.05
N VAL A 90 17.39 -10.75 9.83
CA VAL A 90 17.42 -10.78 11.30
C VAL A 90 16.96 -12.14 11.82
N GLU A 91 15.82 -12.65 11.35
CA GLU A 91 15.30 -13.98 11.71
C GLU A 91 16.28 -15.11 11.36
N ALA A 92 16.87 -15.06 10.16
CA ALA A 92 17.86 -16.05 9.74
C ALA A 92 19.14 -16.01 10.59
N TYR A 93 19.51 -14.85 11.12
CA TYR A 93 20.63 -14.70 12.06
C TYR A 93 20.30 -15.34 13.41
N HIS A 94 19.11 -15.08 13.97
CA HIS A 94 18.67 -15.68 15.23
C HIS A 94 18.49 -17.20 15.15
N ASN A 95 17.94 -17.71 14.04
CA ASN A 95 17.69 -19.14 13.84
C ASN A 95 18.95 -19.99 13.64
N LYS A 96 20.10 -19.39 13.28
CA LYS A 96 21.36 -20.11 13.02
C LYS A 96 22.31 -20.19 14.21
N GLY A 97 21.86 -19.77 15.40
CA GLY A 97 22.51 -19.99 16.70
C GLY A 97 24.03 -19.80 16.74
N SER A 98 24.51 -18.59 17.02
CA SER A 98 25.91 -18.21 17.38
C SER A 98 27.10 -18.83 16.60
N SER A 99 26.89 -19.60 15.53
CA SER A 99 27.92 -20.39 14.85
C SER A 99 28.29 -19.82 13.47
N MET A 100 27.85 -18.60 13.16
CA MET A 100 28.32 -17.85 11.98
C MET A 100 29.49 -16.94 12.33
N LYS A 101 30.44 -16.86 11.40
CA LYS A 101 31.60 -15.95 11.45
C LYS A 101 31.16 -14.50 11.70
N PRO A 102 31.96 -13.69 12.41
CA PRO A 102 31.64 -12.31 12.84
C PRO A 102 31.43 -11.27 11.71
N ASN A 103 31.35 -11.69 10.44
CA ASN A 103 31.35 -10.80 9.27
C ASN A 103 29.97 -10.61 8.60
N ILE A 104 28.89 -11.24 9.10
CA ILE A 104 27.53 -10.95 8.64
C ILE A 104 26.86 -10.06 9.68
N VAL A 105 26.76 -8.79 9.36
CA VAL A 105 26.06 -7.79 10.18
C VAL A 105 24.55 -8.02 9.95
N PRO A 106 23.74 -8.28 11.00
CA PRO A 106 22.29 -8.51 10.86
C PRO A 106 21.57 -7.35 10.16
N ASN A 107 22.21 -6.18 10.13
CA ASN A 107 21.64 -4.91 9.68
C ASN A 107 21.83 -4.64 8.20
N CYS A 108 22.30 -5.63 7.44
CA CYS A 108 22.58 -5.47 6.02
C CYS A 108 21.72 -6.40 5.15
N ILE A 109 21.16 -5.83 4.08
CA ILE A 109 20.58 -6.57 2.96
C ILE A 109 21.59 -6.49 1.84
N ARG A 110 22.08 -7.64 1.38
CA ARG A 110 23.05 -7.73 0.28
C ARG A 110 22.41 -8.45 -0.89
N SER A 111 22.41 -7.78 -2.05
CA SER A 111 22.08 -8.36 -3.34
C SER A 111 23.27 -8.19 -4.30
N GLU A 112 23.15 -8.74 -5.52
CA GLU A 112 24.12 -8.54 -6.60
C GLU A 112 24.14 -7.08 -7.08
N ASN A 113 22.99 -6.41 -7.07
CA ASN A 113 22.83 -5.06 -7.62
C ASN A 113 23.04 -3.95 -6.59
N TYR A 114 22.83 -4.23 -5.31
CA TYR A 114 22.83 -3.21 -4.27
C TYR A 114 23.08 -3.79 -2.88
N MET A 115 23.43 -2.90 -1.96
CA MET A 115 23.57 -3.16 -0.54
C MET A 115 22.79 -2.10 0.24
N ILE A 116 21.95 -2.55 1.17
CA ILE A 116 21.23 -1.69 2.11
C ILE A 116 21.76 -1.95 3.51
N THR A 117 22.08 -0.89 4.25
CA THR A 117 22.56 -0.98 5.64
C THR A 117 21.71 -0.10 6.52
N PHE A 118 21.12 -0.66 7.57
CA PHE A 118 20.41 0.09 8.60
C PHE A 118 21.39 0.59 9.65
N GLU A 119 21.25 1.86 10.06
CA GLU A 119 22.13 2.47 11.06
C GLU A 119 21.80 1.97 12.48
N VAL A 120 20.52 1.72 12.74
CA VAL A 120 20.00 1.32 14.05
C VAL A 120 19.13 0.09 13.87
N GLU A 121 19.30 -0.93 14.72
CA GLU A 121 18.38 -2.06 14.81
C GLU A 121 17.05 -1.61 15.41
N GLU A 122 15.94 -1.89 14.74
CA GLU A 122 14.61 -1.74 15.33
C GLU A 122 13.79 -3.00 15.16
N GLU A 123 13.05 -3.34 16.21
CA GLU A 123 12.15 -4.50 16.23
C GLU A 123 10.86 -4.22 15.43
N LYS A 124 10.47 -2.95 15.29
CA LYS A 124 9.24 -2.52 14.64
C LYS A 124 9.55 -1.48 13.57
N PHE A 125 8.68 -1.41 12.56
CA PHE A 125 8.75 -0.40 11.51
C PHE A 125 8.29 0.94 12.11
N PRO A 126 9.15 1.96 12.30
CA PRO A 126 8.72 3.25 12.81
C PRO A 126 8.05 4.07 11.71
N LEU A 127 7.13 4.96 12.10
CA LEU A 127 6.33 5.71 11.12
C LEU A 127 7.15 6.71 10.28
N PHE A 128 8.21 7.27 10.86
CA PHE A 128 9.09 8.28 10.24
C PHE A 128 10.53 8.11 10.75
N GLY A 129 11.49 8.65 10.01
CA GLY A 129 12.87 8.80 10.48
C GLY A 129 13.75 7.54 10.43
N LYS A 130 13.24 6.40 9.94
CA LYS A 130 14.06 5.18 9.82
C LYS A 130 15.07 5.31 8.71
N LYS A 131 16.31 5.65 9.07
CA LYS A 131 17.40 5.81 8.10
C LYS A 131 18.02 4.48 7.68
N TYR A 132 18.35 4.41 6.40
CA TYR A 132 19.18 3.35 5.83
C TYR A 132 20.10 3.94 4.75
N GLN A 133 21.26 3.32 4.58
CA GLN A 133 22.19 3.63 3.51
C GLN A 133 21.98 2.66 2.36
N LEU A 134 21.74 3.18 1.17
CA LEU A 134 21.63 2.42 -0.07
C LEU A 134 22.88 2.64 -0.91
N LYS A 135 23.53 1.55 -1.32
CA LYS A 135 24.68 1.57 -2.22
C LYS A 135 24.42 0.64 -3.40
N PHE A 136 24.41 1.17 -4.61
CA PHE A 136 24.35 0.37 -5.83
C PHE A 136 25.72 -0.22 -6.17
N ALA A 137 25.76 -1.41 -6.76
CA ALA A 137 27.01 -2.04 -7.18
C ALA A 137 27.72 -1.25 -8.29
N SER A 138 26.95 -0.51 -9.10
CA SER A 138 27.46 0.38 -10.15
C SER A 138 27.93 1.75 -9.64
N ASP A 139 27.66 2.11 -8.37
CA ASP A 139 27.96 3.42 -7.81
C ASP A 139 28.95 3.31 -6.63
N PRO A 140 30.05 4.10 -6.63
CA PRO A 140 30.96 4.12 -5.50
C PRO A 140 30.35 4.73 -4.23
N SER A 141 29.39 5.64 -4.37
CA SER A 141 28.77 6.40 -3.28
C SER A 141 27.56 5.68 -2.68
N ALA A 142 27.35 5.89 -1.37
CA ALA A 142 26.17 5.42 -0.67
C ALA A 142 25.26 6.62 -0.37
N GLU A 143 23.97 6.46 -0.61
CA GLU A 143 22.94 7.47 -0.34
C GLU A 143 22.19 7.14 0.94
N THR A 144 21.98 8.13 1.81
CA THR A 144 21.17 7.96 3.02
C THR A 144 19.72 8.31 2.73
N HIS A 145 18.83 7.36 2.94
CA HIS A 145 17.39 7.46 2.72
C HIS A 145 16.62 7.22 4.02
N CYS A 146 15.34 7.60 4.05
CA CYS A 146 14.41 7.18 5.10
C CYS A 146 13.41 6.17 4.54
N LEU A 147 12.95 5.22 5.35
CA LEU A 147 11.78 4.42 4.98
C LEU A 147 10.52 5.28 4.95
N VAL A 148 9.63 4.95 4.03
CA VAL A 148 8.33 5.56 3.86
C VAL A 148 7.27 4.60 4.38
N HIS A 149 6.65 4.92 5.51
CA HIS A 149 5.52 4.15 6.00
C HIS A 149 4.27 4.47 5.16
N PHE A 150 3.92 3.61 4.20
CA PHE A 150 2.82 3.90 3.27
C PHE A 150 1.47 4.23 3.93
N PRO A 151 1.04 3.56 5.04
CA PRO A 151 -0.17 3.98 5.74
C PRO A 151 -0.08 5.41 6.29
N SER A 152 1.08 5.82 6.82
CA SER A 152 1.29 7.21 7.24
C SER A 152 1.28 8.17 6.05
N PHE A 153 1.86 7.76 4.92
CA PHE A 153 1.85 8.55 3.70
C PHE A 153 0.43 8.82 3.20
N ILE A 154 -0.40 7.78 3.13
CA ILE A 154 -1.81 7.86 2.73
C ILE A 154 -2.60 8.75 3.70
N ARG A 155 -2.38 8.58 5.02
CA ARG A 155 -3.02 9.41 6.05
C ARG A 155 -2.69 10.89 5.84
N LEU A 156 -1.41 11.23 5.71
CA LEU A 156 -0.98 12.62 5.50
C LEU A 156 -1.48 13.19 4.17
N ALA A 157 -1.56 12.37 3.12
CA ALA A 157 -2.09 12.80 1.83
C ALA A 157 -3.57 13.19 1.95
N ARG A 158 -4.35 12.37 2.65
CA ARG A 158 -5.75 12.67 2.97
C ARG A 158 -5.90 13.97 3.76
N GLU A 159 -5.07 14.18 4.78
CA GLU A 159 -5.06 15.43 5.56
C GLU A 159 -4.73 16.66 4.70
N ALA A 160 -4.00 16.50 3.59
CA ALA A 160 -3.72 17.55 2.61
C ALA A 160 -4.82 17.69 1.52
N GLY A 161 -5.89 16.89 1.57
CA GLY A 161 -6.96 16.91 0.55
C GLY A 161 -6.63 16.11 -0.71
N LEU A 162 -5.75 15.12 -0.62
CA LEU A 162 -5.43 14.18 -1.69
C LEU A 162 -6.02 12.80 -1.37
N GLU A 163 -6.59 12.15 -2.36
CA GLU A 163 -7.10 10.78 -2.27
C GLU A 163 -6.10 9.78 -2.82
N TYR A 164 -5.96 8.66 -2.12
CA TYR A 164 -5.14 7.53 -2.57
C TYR A 164 -5.78 6.89 -3.80
N VAL A 165 -4.97 6.68 -4.84
CA VAL A 165 -5.36 5.92 -6.03
C VAL A 165 -4.65 4.57 -6.02
N GLU A 166 -3.32 4.59 -5.98
CA GLU A 166 -2.52 3.37 -6.11
C GLU A 166 -1.14 3.53 -5.49
N ILE A 167 -0.65 2.47 -4.83
CA ILE A 167 0.77 2.25 -4.57
C ILE A 167 1.06 0.82 -5.04
N GLN A 168 1.96 0.67 -6.01
CA GLN A 168 2.21 -0.61 -6.67
C GLN A 168 3.71 -0.83 -6.86
N ASN A 169 4.20 -2.03 -6.50
CA ASN A 169 5.60 -2.38 -6.72
C ASN A 169 5.92 -2.39 -8.23
N LEU A 170 7.10 -1.92 -8.61
CA LEU A 170 7.42 -1.82 -10.04
C LEU A 170 7.53 -3.17 -10.76
N THR A 171 7.78 -4.28 -10.05
CA THR A 171 7.75 -5.62 -10.69
C THR A 171 6.32 -6.04 -11.03
N GLU A 172 5.37 -5.78 -10.12
CA GLU A 172 3.93 -6.01 -10.35
C GLU A 172 3.42 -5.10 -11.48
N PHE A 173 3.73 -3.81 -11.42
CA PHE A 173 3.39 -2.86 -12.49
C PHE A 173 3.94 -3.31 -13.85
N TYR A 174 5.19 -3.80 -13.89
CA TYR A 174 5.77 -4.33 -15.11
C TYR A 174 4.99 -5.54 -15.61
N ASP A 175 4.68 -6.51 -14.74
CA ASP A 175 4.00 -7.74 -15.15
C ASP A 175 2.60 -7.48 -15.70
N ASP A 176 1.87 -6.53 -15.11
CA ASP A 176 0.54 -6.11 -15.56
C ASP A 176 0.57 -5.40 -16.92
N ASN A 177 1.65 -4.64 -17.19
CA ASN A 177 1.71 -3.74 -18.34
C ASN A 177 2.69 -4.16 -19.45
N ARG A 178 3.47 -5.24 -19.26
CA ARG A 178 4.54 -5.65 -20.20
C ARG A 178 4.05 -5.91 -21.61
N ALA A 179 2.81 -6.38 -21.79
CA ALA A 179 2.23 -6.58 -23.11
C ALA A 179 1.97 -5.26 -23.85
N GLN A 180 1.48 -4.26 -23.12
CA GLN A 180 1.16 -2.93 -23.66
C GLN A 180 2.43 -2.15 -24.00
N PHE A 181 3.48 -2.29 -23.20
CA PHE A 181 4.71 -1.50 -23.33
C PHE A 181 5.88 -2.27 -23.97
N ALA A 182 5.68 -3.50 -24.45
CA ALA A 182 6.74 -4.35 -25.00
C ALA A 182 7.62 -3.64 -26.04
N GLY A 183 6.98 -2.93 -26.98
CA GLY A 183 7.69 -2.18 -28.03
C GLY A 183 8.56 -1.05 -27.50
N MET A 184 8.08 -0.31 -26.49
CA MET A 184 8.85 0.81 -25.91
C MET A 184 10.00 0.33 -25.02
N ILE A 185 9.75 -0.71 -24.22
CA ILE A 185 10.73 -1.24 -23.26
C ILE A 185 11.94 -1.82 -24.00
N THR A 186 11.70 -2.60 -25.06
CA THR A 186 12.76 -3.22 -25.88
C THR A 186 13.68 -2.18 -26.53
N ASN A 187 13.12 -1.02 -26.89
CA ASN A 187 13.88 0.06 -27.54
C ASN A 187 14.61 0.98 -26.55
N SER A 188 14.15 1.08 -25.30
CA SER A 188 14.61 2.10 -24.35
C SER A 188 15.68 1.61 -23.38
N VAL A 189 15.67 0.32 -23.00
CA VAL A 189 16.60 -0.22 -21.99
C VAL A 189 17.18 -1.55 -22.47
N PRO A 190 18.39 -1.55 -23.06
CA PRO A 190 19.01 -2.79 -23.51
C PRO A 190 19.31 -3.72 -22.33
N ASN A 191 19.09 -5.01 -22.52
CA ASN A 191 19.33 -6.06 -21.51
C ASN A 191 18.50 -5.95 -20.22
N LEU A 192 17.32 -5.34 -20.28
CA LEU A 192 16.34 -5.37 -19.19
C LEU A 192 15.52 -6.69 -19.20
N VAL A 193 15.20 -7.17 -20.40
CA VAL A 193 14.28 -8.29 -20.63
C VAL A 193 14.91 -9.38 -21.47
N ASP A 194 14.45 -10.61 -21.32
CA ASP A 194 14.76 -11.74 -22.19
C ASP A 194 14.06 -11.61 -23.56
N PRO A 195 14.39 -12.45 -24.56
CA PRO A 195 13.72 -12.43 -25.86
C PRO A 195 12.20 -12.66 -25.82
N ARG A 196 11.65 -13.09 -24.68
CA ARG A 196 10.21 -13.31 -24.45
C ARG A 196 9.55 -12.15 -23.69
N GLY A 197 10.28 -11.06 -23.44
CA GLY A 197 9.78 -9.89 -22.71
C GLY A 197 9.59 -10.14 -21.21
N ARG A 198 10.33 -11.07 -20.60
CA ARG A 198 10.38 -11.25 -19.14
C ARG A 198 11.60 -10.53 -18.57
N LEU A 199 11.48 -9.91 -17.40
CA LEU A 199 12.62 -9.27 -16.74
C LEU A 199 13.71 -10.30 -16.44
N LEU A 200 14.97 -9.93 -16.71
CA LEU A 200 16.11 -10.73 -16.26
C LEU A 200 16.17 -10.71 -14.71
N PRO A 201 16.67 -11.76 -14.04
CA PRO A 201 16.69 -11.84 -12.57
C PRO A 201 17.33 -10.60 -11.90
N ARG A 202 18.45 -10.11 -12.43
CA ARG A 202 19.11 -8.88 -11.95
C ARG A 202 18.21 -7.65 -12.07
N SER A 203 17.46 -7.54 -13.17
CA SER A 203 16.58 -6.41 -13.43
C SER A 203 15.34 -6.48 -12.56
N TYR A 204 14.81 -7.69 -12.34
CA TYR A 204 13.70 -7.93 -11.44
C TYR A 204 14.04 -7.53 -9.99
N ASP A 205 15.21 -7.93 -9.48
CA ASP A 205 15.62 -7.58 -8.12
C ASP A 205 15.82 -6.06 -7.93
N ALA A 206 16.45 -5.38 -8.90
CA ALA A 206 16.62 -3.94 -8.84
C ALA A 206 15.30 -3.17 -9.00
N LEU A 207 14.42 -3.63 -9.91
CA LEU A 207 13.12 -3.00 -10.14
C LEU A 207 12.21 -3.18 -8.93
N GLY A 208 12.23 -4.35 -8.29
CA GLY A 208 11.42 -4.66 -7.11
C GLY A 208 11.81 -3.86 -5.87
N LEU A 209 12.95 -3.17 -5.89
CA LEU A 209 13.33 -2.23 -4.83
C LEU A 209 12.50 -0.94 -4.86
N TYR A 210 11.74 -0.68 -5.92
CA TYR A 210 11.01 0.56 -6.11
C TYR A 210 9.52 0.32 -6.30
N THR A 211 8.74 1.30 -5.89
CA THR A 211 7.28 1.31 -5.98
C THR A 211 6.84 2.61 -6.63
N THR A 212 5.75 2.57 -7.39
CA THR A 212 5.03 3.74 -7.85
C THR A 212 3.95 4.11 -6.85
N PHE A 213 3.65 5.41 -6.76
CA PHE A 213 2.50 5.90 -6.00
C PHE A 213 1.72 6.90 -6.85
N ILE A 214 0.41 6.95 -6.64
CA ILE A 214 -0.52 7.86 -7.29
C ILE A 214 -1.55 8.33 -6.26
N PHE A 215 -1.72 9.64 -6.18
CA PHE A 215 -2.79 10.32 -5.47
C PHE A 215 -3.52 11.26 -6.42
N GLN A 216 -4.80 11.50 -6.17
CA GLN A 216 -5.62 12.44 -6.92
C GLN A 216 -6.11 13.55 -6.00
N LYS A 217 -6.10 14.78 -6.47
CA LYS A 217 -6.84 15.87 -5.81
C LYS A 217 -8.30 15.77 -6.27
N PRO A 218 -9.26 15.49 -5.39
CA PRO A 218 -10.66 15.38 -5.80
C PRO A 218 -11.16 16.65 -6.48
N ASP A 219 -12.05 16.49 -7.44
CA ASP A 219 -12.76 17.59 -8.06
C ASP A 219 -14.10 17.79 -7.32
N PRO A 220 -14.33 18.94 -6.64
CA PRO A 220 -15.57 19.18 -5.92
C PRO A 220 -16.81 19.24 -6.85
N ASP A 221 -16.62 19.51 -8.15
CA ASP A 221 -17.70 19.60 -9.13
C ASP A 221 -18.05 18.24 -9.74
N ILE A 222 -17.16 17.25 -9.60
CA ILE A 222 -17.44 15.86 -9.98
C ILE A 222 -17.96 15.16 -8.73
N ALA A 223 -19.30 15.00 -8.66
CA ALA A 223 -19.92 14.21 -7.60
C ALA A 223 -19.17 12.87 -7.45
N PRO A 224 -18.76 12.46 -6.24
CA PRO A 224 -18.05 11.20 -6.07
C PRO A 224 -18.91 10.07 -6.63
N PRO A 225 -18.31 9.08 -7.32
CA PRO A 225 -19.08 7.91 -7.75
C PRO A 225 -19.76 7.32 -6.51
N ILE A 226 -21.09 7.18 -6.58
CA ILE A 226 -21.93 6.69 -5.49
C ILE A 226 -21.51 5.26 -5.17
N MET A 227 -20.54 5.08 -4.27
CA MET A 227 -20.20 3.78 -3.71
C MET A 227 -20.86 3.64 -2.35
N THR A 228 -21.95 2.87 -2.35
CA THR A 228 -22.59 2.16 -1.22
C THR A 228 -23.19 3.02 -0.08
N PRO A 229 -24.42 2.71 0.37
CA PRO A 229 -25.12 3.50 1.37
C PRO A 229 -24.43 3.38 2.74
N ILE A 230 -24.22 4.53 3.37
CA ILE A 230 -23.87 4.66 4.78
C ILE A 230 -25.01 4.01 5.59
N LEU A 231 -24.71 2.91 6.28
CA LEU A 231 -25.56 2.39 7.34
C LEU A 231 -25.70 3.50 8.39
N GLN A 232 -26.89 4.05 8.52
CA GLN A 232 -27.22 4.94 9.64
C GLN A 232 -27.16 4.10 10.92
N ASP A 233 -26.28 4.49 11.84
CA ASP A 233 -26.33 4.06 13.23
C ASP A 233 -27.66 4.50 13.82
N THR A 234 -28.65 3.61 13.81
CA THR A 234 -29.85 3.77 14.62
C THR A 234 -29.46 3.59 16.08
N SER A 235 -29.34 4.71 16.79
CA SER A 235 -29.28 4.77 18.24
C SER A 235 -30.49 4.03 18.85
N TYR A 236 -30.26 2.85 19.41
CA TYR A 236 -31.25 2.16 20.23
C TYR A 236 -31.33 2.84 21.59
N THR A 237 -32.21 3.83 21.72
CA THR A 237 -32.76 4.21 23.02
C THR A 237 -33.81 3.19 23.41
N HIS A 238 -33.45 2.39 24.42
CA HIS A 238 -34.32 1.52 25.19
C HIS A 238 -35.40 2.36 25.88
N ASP A 239 -36.68 2.05 25.62
CA ASP A 239 -37.76 2.34 26.55
C ASP A 239 -38.88 1.31 26.36
N GLU A 240 -38.99 0.44 27.35
CA GLU A 240 -40.11 -0.47 27.56
C GLU A 240 -41.38 0.34 27.86
N ARG A 241 -42.50 0.02 27.18
CA ARG A 241 -43.84 0.15 27.77
C ARG A 241 -44.92 -0.60 27.00
N ASP A 242 -45.48 -1.59 27.71
CA ASP A 242 -46.88 -2.00 27.78
C ASP A 242 -47.63 -2.43 26.51
N TRP A 243 -47.73 -3.75 26.34
CA TRP A 243 -48.82 -4.40 25.61
C TRP A 243 -50.04 -4.62 26.50
N PRO A 244 -51.24 -4.32 25.99
CA PRO A 244 -52.42 -5.13 26.29
C PRO A 244 -53.02 -5.71 25.01
N ALA A 245 -53.08 -7.05 24.94
CA ALA A 245 -54.02 -7.76 24.09
C ALA A 245 -55.46 -7.52 24.60
N PRO A 246 -56.48 -7.60 23.73
CA PRO A 246 -57.33 -8.80 23.80
C PRO A 246 -58.02 -9.22 22.47
N GLY A 247 -58.34 -10.52 22.37
CA GLY A 247 -59.71 -10.93 22.00
C GLY A 247 -59.98 -11.64 20.66
N TRP A 248 -59.79 -12.96 20.62
CA TRP A 248 -60.60 -14.03 20.01
C TRP A 248 -61.77 -13.70 19.04
N ARG A 249 -61.81 -14.36 17.86
CA ARG A 249 -62.94 -15.23 17.43
C ARG A 249 -62.65 -16.10 16.19
N ASP A 250 -63.08 -17.35 16.28
CA ASP A 250 -63.20 -18.40 15.24
C ASP A 250 -64.21 -18.05 14.13
N ASP A 251 -64.01 -18.61 12.92
CA ASP A 251 -65.05 -19.40 12.23
C ASP A 251 -64.45 -20.24 11.06
N GLU A 252 -64.79 -21.52 11.05
CA GLU A 252 -64.45 -22.56 10.06
C GLU A 252 -65.30 -22.48 8.77
N LYS A 253 -64.74 -22.92 7.61
CA LYS A 253 -65.38 -23.94 6.75
C LYS A 253 -64.52 -24.46 5.58
N ASP A 254 -64.22 -25.74 5.68
CA ASP A 254 -64.08 -26.86 4.71
C ASP A 254 -63.93 -26.68 3.19
N GLY A 255 -63.01 -27.50 2.63
CA GLY A 255 -63.11 -28.07 1.28
C GLY A 255 -61.82 -28.66 0.68
N HIS A 256 -61.44 -29.90 1.07
CA HIS A 256 -60.95 -31.05 0.24
C HIS A 256 -60.06 -30.77 -1.02
N THR A 257 -58.90 -31.36 -1.34
CA THR A 257 -58.30 -32.71 -1.12
C THR A 257 -56.80 -32.71 -1.54
N GLU A 258 -55.97 -33.47 -0.81
CA GLU A 258 -54.51 -33.78 -0.92
C GLU A 258 -54.11 -34.76 -2.09
N PRO A 259 -52.84 -35.21 -2.31
CA PRO A 259 -51.65 -35.21 -1.42
C PRO A 259 -50.26 -34.84 -2.04
N PRO A 260 -49.21 -34.79 -1.18
CA PRO A 260 -47.90 -34.20 -1.48
C PRO A 260 -46.81 -35.23 -1.84
N LEU A 261 -45.69 -34.75 -2.41
CA LEU A 261 -44.47 -35.54 -2.58
C LEU A 261 -43.43 -35.23 -1.51
N VAL A 262 -42.92 -36.32 -0.96
CA VAL A 262 -42.23 -36.50 0.32
C VAL A 262 -40.72 -36.35 0.20
N LEU A 263 -40.11 -35.72 1.22
CA LEU A 263 -38.68 -35.77 1.55
C LEU A 263 -38.26 -37.18 2.01
N PRO A 264 -37.09 -37.71 1.62
CA PRO A 264 -36.47 -38.80 2.36
C PRO A 264 -35.51 -38.25 3.44
N LYS A 265 -35.79 -38.56 4.71
CA LYS A 265 -34.82 -38.68 5.81
C LYS A 265 -34.44 -40.15 5.97
N ILE A 266 -33.15 -40.49 5.96
CA ILE A 266 -32.54 -41.72 6.54
C ILE A 266 -31.10 -41.29 6.94
N ASN A 267 -30.79 -41.07 8.22
CA ASN A 267 -30.46 -41.99 9.34
C ASN A 267 -28.94 -42.14 9.54
N ASP A 268 -28.54 -42.02 10.81
CA ASP A 268 -27.21 -42.12 11.39
C ASP A 268 -26.51 -43.48 11.18
N GLN A 269 -25.17 -43.50 11.07
CA GLN A 269 -24.26 -44.12 12.06
C GLN A 269 -22.79 -44.25 11.56
N LYS A 270 -21.86 -43.95 12.50
CA LYS A 270 -20.41 -44.30 12.60
C LYS A 270 -19.47 -43.56 11.62
N GLY A 271 -18.49 -42.74 12.02
CA GLY A 271 -17.78 -42.61 13.29
C GLY A 271 -16.34 -43.11 13.15
N ILE A 272 -15.41 -42.28 12.63
CA ILE A 272 -13.95 -42.43 12.81
C ILE A 272 -13.30 -41.04 12.65
N LEU A 273 -13.11 -40.32 13.75
CA LEU A 273 -12.03 -39.33 13.96
C LEU A 273 -12.13 -38.95 15.44
N GLY A 274 -11.24 -39.54 16.23
CA GLY A 274 -11.21 -39.39 17.68
C GLY A 274 -10.89 -37.96 18.13
N PRO A 275 -11.01 -37.68 19.44
CA PRO A 275 -10.70 -36.37 20.00
C PRO A 275 -9.22 -36.05 19.79
N GLY A 276 -8.94 -34.87 19.24
CA GLY A 276 -7.59 -34.37 18.99
C GLY A 276 -6.75 -34.24 20.28
N PRO A 277 -5.42 -34.12 20.12
CA PRO A 277 -4.45 -34.21 21.22
C PRO A 277 -4.67 -33.15 22.31
N ALA A 278 -4.37 -33.54 23.56
CA ALA A 278 -4.62 -32.77 24.77
C ALA A 278 -3.74 -31.51 24.92
N ASP A 279 -2.77 -31.29 24.02
CA ASP A 279 -1.74 -30.26 24.14
C ASP A 279 -2.16 -28.87 23.59
N LEU A 280 -3.43 -28.71 23.22
CA LEU A 280 -4.01 -27.43 22.76
C LEU A 280 -5.12 -26.89 23.67
N ARG A 281 -5.22 -27.38 24.91
CA ARG A 281 -6.14 -26.81 25.92
C ARG A 281 -5.42 -25.72 26.72
N PHE A 282 -5.81 -24.47 26.49
CA PHE A 282 -5.40 -23.33 27.32
C PHE A 282 -5.99 -23.47 28.75
N PRO A 283 -5.23 -23.19 29.81
CA PRO A 283 -5.78 -23.14 31.16
C PRO A 283 -6.67 -21.89 31.34
N GLU A 284 -7.88 -22.10 31.86
CA GLU A 284 -8.82 -21.04 32.24
C GLU A 284 -8.24 -20.17 33.37
N ALA A 285 -8.57 -18.88 33.32
CA ALA A 285 -8.13 -17.87 34.27
C ALA A 285 -8.74 -18.10 35.67
N LEU A 286 -7.89 -17.94 36.69
CA LEU A 286 -8.29 -17.67 38.08
C LEU A 286 -8.17 -16.16 38.34
#